data_AF-A0A1C5U649-F1
#
_entry.id   AF-A0A1C5U649-F1
#
_cell.length_a   1.000
_cell.length_b   1.000
_cell.length_c   1.000
_cell.angle_alpha   90.00
_cell.angle_beta   90.00
_cell.angle_gamma   90.00
#
_symmetry.space_group_name_H-M   'P 1'
#
loop_
_entity.id
_entity.type
_entity.pdbx_description
1 polymer ?
#
loop_
_entity_poly.entity_id
_entity_poly.type
_entity_poly.pdbx_seq_one_letter_code
_entity_poly.pdbx_strand_id
1 'polypeptide(L)' 'MQKINLRELYPDIYKKDTYLEVTDEVQAVFLADKRAEARYLR' A
#
# COMPACT_ATOMS: atom_id res chain seq x y z
N MET A 1 -4.16 14.80 -0.52
CA MET A 1 -2.78 14.26 -0.43
C MET A 1 -2.67 13.46 0.84
N GLN A 2 -2.14 12.25 0.75
CA GLN A 2 -2.23 11.20 1.77
C GLN A 2 -0.86 10.59 1.95
N LYS A 3 -0.48 10.37 3.22
CA LYS A 3 0.80 9.76 3.55
C LYS A 3 0.62 8.27 3.77
N ILE A 4 1.22 7.45 2.92
CA ILE A 4 1.17 5.99 3.02
C ILE A 4 2.54 5.43 3.39
N ASN A 5 2.56 4.32 4.12
CA ASN A 5 3.79 3.59 4.44
C ASN A 5 3.89 2.32 3.60
N LEU A 6 4.89 2.24 2.73
CA LEU A 6 5.08 1.10 1.85
C LEU A 6 5.52 -0.17 2.60
N ARG A 7 6.12 -0.06 3.79
CA ARG A 7 6.43 -1.23 4.62
C ARG A 7 5.17 -1.94 5.10
N GLU A 8 4.09 -1.19 5.36
CA GLU A 8 2.83 -1.79 5.80
C GLU A 8 2.05 -2.43 4.66
N LEU A 9 2.23 -1.92 3.44
CA LEU A 9 1.57 -2.43 2.25
C LEU A 9 2.32 -3.64 1.69
N TYR A 10 3.65 -3.55 1.58
CA TYR A 10 4.50 -4.59 1.00
C TYR A 10 5.72 -4.86 1.91
N PRO A 11 5.53 -5.50 3.07
CA PRO A 11 6.60 -5.77 4.05
C PRO A 11 7.70 -6.71 3.52
N ASP A 12 7.37 -7.52 2.53
CA ASP A 12 8.32 -8.42 1.89
C ASP A 12 9.35 -7.66 1.05
N ILE A 13 8.92 -6.57 0.42
CA ILE A 13 9.72 -5.72 -0.46
C ILE A 13 10.40 -4.61 0.35
N TYR A 14 9.63 -3.88 1.17
CA TYR A 14 10.13 -2.74 1.92
C TYR A 14 10.43 -3.13 3.37
N LYS A 15 11.72 -3.33 3.68
CA LYS A 15 12.18 -3.70 5.04
C LYS A 15 12.26 -2.54 6.03
N LYS A 16 12.11 -1.29 5.57
CA LYS A 16 12.16 -0.07 6.39
C LYS A 16 10.97 0.81 6.08
N ASP A 17 10.55 1.61 7.06
CA ASP A 17 9.46 2.57 6.90
C ASP A 17 9.77 3.53 5.76
N THR A 18 8.94 3.48 4.72
CA THR A 18 9.08 4.32 3.53
C THR A 18 7.76 5.03 3.31
N TYR A 19 7.75 6.33 3.62
CA TYR A 19 6.55 7.13 3.50
C TYR A 19 6.49 7.83 2.15
N LEU A 20 5.34 7.73 1.48
CA LEU A 20 5.05 8.45 0.24
C LEU A 20 3.83 9.33 0.44
N GLU A 21 3.91 10.55 -0.08
CA GLU A 21 2.76 11.41 -0.24
C GLU A 21 2.14 11.16 -1.61
N VAL A 22 0.94 10.59 -1.60
CA VAL A 22 0.19 10.26 -2.81
C VAL A 22 -1.09 11.08 -2.87
N THR A 23 -1.69 11.20 -4.05
CA THR A 23 -3.01 11.80 -4.19
C THR A 23 -4.08 10.82 -3.70
N ASP A 24 -5.29 11.32 -3.43
CA ASP A 24 -6.40 10.50 -2.94
C ASP A 24 -6.82 9.42 -3.96
N GLU A 25 -6.69 9.72 -5.26
CA GLU A 25 -6.89 8.75 -6.34
C GLU A 25 -5.90 7.58 -6.28
N VAL A 26 -4.62 7.89 -6.09
CA VAL A 26 -3.56 6.87 -5.99
C VAL A 26 -3.73 6.05 -4.71
N GLN A 27 -4.11 6.67 -3.59
CA GLN A 27 -4.41 5.96 -2.34
C GLN A 27 -5.55 4.95 -2.51
N ALA A 28 -6.61 5.32 -3.26
CA ALA A 28 -7.74 4.44 -3.53
C ALA A 28 -7.32 3.18 -4.30
N VAL A 29 -6.38 3.31 -5.24
CA VAL A 29 -5.81 2.17 -5.98
C VAL A 29 -5.05 1.23 -5.03
N PHE A 30 -4.18 1.76 -4.16
CA PHE A 30 -3.46 0.93 -3.17
C PHE A 30 -4.40 0.17 -2.22
N LEU A 31 -5.51 0.79 -1.81
CA LEU A 31 -6.52 0.14 -0.98
C LEU A 31 -7.29 -0.96 -1.72
N ALA A 32 -7.59 -0.75 -3.00
CA ALA A 32 -8.23 -1.75 -3.84
C ALA A 32 -7.30 -2.95 -4.09
N ASP A 33 -6.03 -2.67 -4.36
CA ASP A 33 -4.99 -3.68 -4.59
C ASP A 33 -4.76 -4.55 -3.34
N LYS A 34 -4.60 -3.93 -2.16
CA LYS A 34 -4.48 -4.64 -0.88
C LYS A 34 -5.66 -5.60 -0.61
N ARG A 35 -6.88 -5.20 -0.99
CA ARG A 35 -8.08 -6.06 -0.86
C ARG A 35 -8.07 -7.21 -1.86
N ALA A 36 -7.48 -7.02 -3.04
CA ALA A 36 -7.33 -8.05 -4.06
C ALA A 36 -6.25 -9.07 -3.69
N GLU A 37 -5.08 -8.61 -3.21
CA GLU A 37 -3.98 -9.49 -2.77
C GLU A 37 -4.39 -10.36 -1.56
N ALA A 38 -5.12 -9.79 -0.59
CA ALA A 38 -5.69 -10.56 0.53
C ALA A 38 -6.65 -11.68 0.07
N ARG A 39 -7.18 -11.59 -1.15
CA ARG A 39 -8.06 -12.60 -1.77
C ARG A 39 -7.28 -13.70 -2.51
N TYR A 40 -6.06 -13.41 -2.94
CA TYR A 40 -5.20 -14.35 -3.68
C TYR A 40 -4.30 -15.21 -2.79
N LEU A 41 -4.15 -14.87 -1.51
CA LEU A 41 -3.39 -15.66 -0.52
C LEU A 41 -4.20 -16.79 0.14
N ARG A 42 -5.33 -17.23 -0.44
CA ARG A 42 -6.14 -18.34 0.09
C ARG A 42 -5.85 -19.66 -0.60
#